data_AF-W1F0S3-F1
#
_entry.id   AF-W1F0S3-F1
#
_cell.length_a   1.000
_cell.length_b   1.000
_cell.length_c   1.000
_cell.angle_alpha   90.00
_cell.angle_beta   90.00
_cell.angle_gamma   90.00
#
_symmetry.space_group_name_H-M   'P 1'
#
loop_
_entity.id
_entity.type
_entity.pdbx_description
1 polymer ?
#
loop_
_entity_poly.entity_id
_entity_poly.type
_entity_poly.pdbx_seq_one_letter_code
_entity_poly.pdbx_strand_id
1 'polypeptide(L)'
;MFGKLAEIASEYLRKGSQVYIEGKLKTRKWTDDAGVERYTTEIIVSQGGTMQMIGARRDDSQSSNGWGQSNQSQNHQQYSGGGKPQSSANNEPPMDFDDDIPF
;
A
#
# COMPACT_ATOMS: atom_id res chain seq x y z
N MET A 1 -20.10 -3.25 -1.99
CA MET A 1 -19.18 -4.40 -1.83
C MET A 1 -19.92 -5.52 -1.10
N PHE A 2 -19.57 -6.77 -1.37
CA PHE A 2 -20.28 -7.94 -0.84
C PHE A 2 -19.29 -8.99 -0.32
N GLY A 3 -19.78 -9.94 0.49
CA GLY A 3 -19.00 -11.05 1.03
C GLY A 3 -17.81 -10.60 1.88
N LYS A 4 -16.67 -11.28 1.75
CA LYS A 4 -15.45 -11.05 2.54
C LYS A 4 -14.96 -9.60 2.56
N LEU A 5 -15.11 -8.85 1.46
CA LEU A 5 -14.72 -7.43 1.44
C LEU A 5 -15.61 -6.56 2.34
N ALA A 6 -16.90 -6.92 2.48
CA ALA A 6 -17.80 -6.22 3.39
C ALA A 6 -17.46 -6.52 4.86
N GLU A 7 -17.02 -7.73 5.18
CA GLU A 7 -16.56 -8.11 6.52
C GLU A 7 -15.29 -7.33 6.91
N ILE A 8 -14.27 -7.34 6.03
CA ILE A 8 -13.04 -6.54 6.23
C ILE A 8 -13.40 -5.06 6.39
N ALA A 9 -14.29 -4.55 5.56
CA ALA A 9 -14.71 -3.17 5.68
C ALA A 9 -15.41 -2.87 7.01
N SER A 10 -16.29 -3.75 7.49
CA SER A 10 -16.94 -3.59 8.79
C SER A 10 -15.94 -3.58 9.94
N GLU A 11 -14.95 -4.47 9.90
CA GLU A 11 -13.94 -4.60 10.94
C GLU A 11 -13.00 -3.39 10.98
N TYR A 12 -12.52 -2.93 9.81
CA TYR A 12 -11.42 -1.96 9.72
C TYR A 12 -11.83 -0.54 9.28
N LEU A 13 -12.97 -0.35 8.58
CA LEU A 13 -13.39 0.98 8.17
C LEU A 13 -14.14 1.72 9.27
N ARG A 14 -13.71 2.94 9.52
CA ARG A 14 -14.42 3.93 10.33
C ARG A 14 -14.64 5.20 9.51
N LYS A 15 -15.61 6.03 9.93
CA LYS A 15 -15.82 7.34 9.29
C LYS A 15 -14.50 8.12 9.26
N GLY A 16 -14.14 8.62 8.08
CA GLY A 16 -12.87 9.35 7.87
C GLY A 16 -11.67 8.47 7.50
N SER A 17 -11.84 7.14 7.40
CA SER A 17 -10.78 6.27 6.88
C SER A 17 -10.56 6.54 5.39
N GLN A 18 -9.30 6.66 4.98
CA GLN A 18 -8.95 6.82 3.58
C GLN A 18 -8.83 5.44 2.92
N VAL A 19 -9.40 5.30 1.73
CA VAL A 19 -9.46 4.04 0.99
C VAL A 19 -9.29 4.27 -0.50
N TYR A 20 -8.66 3.31 -1.15
CA TYR A 20 -8.76 3.11 -2.59
C TYR A 20 -9.81 2.05 -2.88
N ILE A 21 -10.68 2.33 -3.85
CA ILE A 21 -11.75 1.42 -4.27
C ILE A 21 -11.75 1.36 -5.79
N GLU A 22 -11.73 0.14 -6.33
CA GLU A 22 -11.88 -0.15 -7.75
C GLU A 22 -13.09 -1.07 -7.96
N GLY A 23 -13.93 -0.73 -8.93
CA GLY A 23 -15.13 -1.50 -9.24
C GLY A 23 -15.83 -1.01 -10.49
N LYS A 24 -17.06 -1.47 -10.69
CA LYS A 24 -17.88 -1.12 -11.86
C LYS A 24 -18.92 -0.07 -11.48
N LEU A 25 -19.12 0.93 -12.34
CA LEU A 25 -20.25 1.85 -12.19
C LEU A 25 -21.56 1.14 -12.50
N LYS A 26 -22.55 1.31 -11.64
CA LYS A 26 -23.93 0.82 -11.86
C LYS A 26 -24.90 1.93 -11.52
N THR A 27 -25.77 2.26 -12.47
CA THR A 27 -26.90 3.15 -12.21
C THR A 27 -28.17 2.31 -12.08
N ARG A 28 -28.91 2.47 -10.98
CA ARG A 28 -30.22 1.84 -10.78
C ARG A 28 -31.31 2.88 -10.73
N LYS A 29 -32.46 2.54 -11.32
CA LYS A 29 -33.71 3.28 -11.20
C LYS A 29 -34.54 2.67 -10.08
N TRP A 30 -35.14 3.50 -9.23
CA TRP A 30 -36.10 3.09 -8.22
C TRP A 30 -37.15 4.18 -8.02
N THR A 31 -38.32 3.80 -7.51
CA THR A 31 -39.41 4.74 -7.23
C THR A 31 -39.46 4.98 -5.72
N ASP A 32 -39.51 6.24 -5.30
CA ASP A 32 -39.67 6.59 -3.89
C ASP A 32 -41.12 6.45 -3.42
N ASP A 33 -41.35 6.56 -2.11
CA ASP A 33 -42.70 6.39 -1.52
C ASP A 33 -43.71 7.43 -2.02
N ALA A 34 -43.24 8.55 -2.61
CA ALA A 34 -44.07 9.58 -3.21
C ALA A 34 -44.38 9.30 -4.70
N GLY A 35 -43.92 8.17 -5.25
CA GLY A 35 -44.13 7.79 -6.64
C GLY A 35 -43.17 8.44 -7.65
N VAL A 36 -42.13 9.13 -7.19
CA VAL A 36 -41.16 9.83 -8.05
C VAL A 36 -40.05 8.87 -8.49
N GLU A 37 -39.73 8.85 -9.79
CA GLU A 37 -38.60 8.07 -10.30
C GLU A 37 -37.26 8.72 -9.91
N ARG A 38 -36.38 7.92 -9.30
CA ARG A 38 -35.04 8.33 -8.85
C ARG A 38 -33.97 7.45 -9.48
N TYR A 39 -32.79 8.06 -9.67
CA TYR A 39 -31.60 7.38 -10.18
C TYR A 39 -30.50 7.45 -9.13
N THR A 40 -29.80 6.34 -8.93
CA THR A 40 -28.64 6.27 -8.03
C THR A 40 -27.52 5.57 -8.75
N THR A 41 -26.36 6.23 -8.83
CA THR A 41 -25.13 5.68 -9.39
C THR A 41 -24.22 5.23 -8.26
N GLU A 42 -23.82 3.97 -8.29
CA GLU A 42 -23.05 3.30 -7.25
C GLU A 42 -21.80 2.65 -7.87
N ILE A 43 -20.73 2.52 -7.08
CA ILE A 43 -19.53 1.77 -7.45
C ILE A 43 -19.65 0.36 -6.84
N ILE A 44 -19.80 -0.64 -7.70
CA ILE A 44 -19.97 -2.04 -7.30
C ILE A 44 -18.63 -2.77 -7.39
N VAL A 45 -18.07 -3.09 -6.24
CA VAL A 45 -16.90 -3.96 -6.10
C VAL A 45 -17.36 -5.42 -6.10
N SER A 46 -17.08 -6.14 -7.19
CA SER A 46 -17.39 -7.56 -7.38
C SER A 46 -16.15 -8.33 -7.88
N GLN A 47 -16.30 -9.40 -8.66
CA GLN A 47 -15.15 -10.13 -9.23
C GLN A 47 -14.33 -9.19 -10.13
N GLY A 48 -13.05 -9.03 -9.78
CA GLY A 48 -12.11 -8.12 -10.45
C GLY A 48 -12.04 -6.71 -9.86
N GLY A 49 -12.86 -6.37 -8.85
CA GLY A 49 -12.73 -5.13 -8.10
C GLY A 49 -11.82 -5.29 -6.88
N THR A 50 -11.25 -4.19 -6.39
CA THR A 50 -10.34 -4.19 -5.23
C THR A 50 -10.72 -3.09 -4.23
N MET A 51 -10.36 -3.30 -2.97
CA MET A 51 -10.41 -2.27 -1.93
C MET A 51 -9.11 -2.33 -1.15
N GLN A 52 -8.48 -1.18 -0.94
CA GLN A 52 -7.25 -1.05 -0.18
C GLN A 52 -7.37 0.10 0.81
N MET A 53 -6.86 -0.13 2.02
CA MET A 53 -6.76 0.93 3.03
C MET A 53 -5.59 1.83 2.69
N ILE A 54 -5.84 3.13 2.61
CA ILE A 54 -4.78 4.13 2.44
C ILE A 54 -4.61 4.87 3.77
N GLY A 55 -3.37 5.06 4.17
CA GLY A 55 -3.02 5.69 5.43
C GLY A 55 -2.34 4.70 6.35
N ALA A 56 -1.20 5.14 6.91
CA ALA A 56 -0.60 4.43 8.03
C ALA A 56 -1.68 4.26 9.09
N ARG A 57 -1.73 3.06 9.70
CA ARG A 57 -2.29 2.91 11.04
C ARG A 57 -1.80 4.13 11.80
N ARG A 58 -2.70 4.95 12.38
CA ARG A 58 -2.26 5.95 13.34
C ARG A 58 -1.35 5.17 14.27
N ASP A 59 -0.06 5.45 14.17
CA ASP A 59 0.91 5.03 15.14
C ASP A 59 0.32 5.56 16.44
N ASP A 60 -0.19 4.64 17.24
CA ASP A 60 -0.60 4.92 18.60
C ASP A 60 0.69 5.20 19.34
N SER A 61 1.26 6.36 19.06
CA SER A 61 2.44 6.90 19.70
C SER A 61 2.04 7.43 21.07
N GLN A 62 1.30 6.68 21.90
CA GLN A 62 1.16 6.99 23.33
C GLN A 62 0.51 5.87 24.17
N SER A 63 1.21 4.77 24.41
CA SER A 63 1.21 4.12 25.75
C SER A 63 2.37 3.13 25.82
N SER A 64 3.56 3.58 26.24
CA SER A 64 4.03 3.36 27.62
C SER A 64 3.84 1.91 28.09
N ASN A 65 4.91 1.11 27.96
CA ASN A 65 5.34 -0.01 28.80
C ASN A 65 6.40 -0.76 27.99
N GLY A 66 7.67 -0.39 28.07
CA GLY A 66 8.53 -0.77 29.19
C GLY A 66 9.42 -1.94 28.73
N TRP A 67 10.68 -1.91 29.16
CA TRP A 67 11.66 -3.00 29.10
C TRP A 67 12.50 -3.13 27.83
N GLY A 68 13.80 -2.81 27.98
CA GLY A 68 14.84 -3.58 27.28
C GLY A 68 15.71 -2.84 26.27
N GLN A 69 16.21 -1.64 26.60
CA GLN A 69 17.44 -1.16 25.99
C GLN A 69 18.62 -1.98 26.54
N SER A 70 18.85 -3.17 25.99
CA SER A 70 20.11 -3.89 26.15
C SER A 70 20.97 -3.65 24.92
N ASN A 71 21.72 -2.56 25.04
CA ASN A 71 22.99 -2.35 24.36
C ASN A 71 23.84 -3.64 24.48
N GLN A 72 23.94 -4.42 23.41
CA GLN A 72 24.82 -5.59 23.36
C GLN A 72 25.74 -5.49 22.14
N SER A 73 26.90 -4.88 22.42
CA SER A 73 28.21 -5.38 22.03
C SER A 73 28.49 -5.56 20.54
N GLN A 74 28.97 -4.48 19.91
CA GLN A 74 29.90 -4.58 18.80
C GLN A 74 31.20 -5.21 19.31
N ASN A 75 31.42 -6.48 18.95
CA ASN A 75 32.72 -7.14 19.07
C ASN A 75 33.01 -7.86 17.76
N HIS A 76 33.73 -7.20 16.86
CA HIS A 76 34.42 -7.89 15.76
C HIS A 76 35.84 -7.34 15.65
N GLN A 77 36.74 -8.08 16.29
CA GLN A 77 38.19 -8.00 16.10
C GLN A 77 38.57 -8.15 14.62
N GLN A 78 39.35 -7.18 14.18
CA GLN A 78 40.56 -7.28 13.38
C GLN A 78 41.04 -8.73 13.07
N TYR A 79 41.04 -9.09 11.79
CA TYR A 79 42.02 -10.05 11.26
C TYR A 79 42.56 -9.60 9.91
N SER A 80 43.88 -9.56 9.86
CA SER A 80 44.76 -9.28 8.74
C SER A 80 44.86 -10.50 7.83
N GLY A 81 44.78 -10.34 6.51
CA GLY A 81 45.10 -11.42 5.57
C GLY A 81 44.84 -11.04 4.12
N GLY A 82 45.91 -10.82 3.37
CA GLY A 82 45.86 -10.34 1.99
C GLY A 82 45.34 -11.33 0.95
N GLY A 83 44.88 -10.78 -0.16
CA GLY A 83 44.54 -11.48 -1.39
C GLY A 83 44.19 -10.48 -2.47
N LYS A 84 44.98 -10.44 -3.55
CA LYS A 84 44.91 -9.47 -4.66
C LYS A 84 43.62 -9.60 -5.48
N PRO A 85 43.16 -8.52 -6.15
CA PRO A 85 41.98 -8.51 -7.01
C PRO A 85 42.34 -8.97 -8.43
N GLN A 86 41.51 -9.79 -9.08
CA GLN A 86 41.70 -10.10 -10.50
C GLN A 86 40.38 -10.40 -11.26
N SER A 87 39.98 -9.38 -12.04
CA SER A 87 39.44 -9.36 -13.42
C SER A 87 38.26 -10.23 -13.85
N SER A 88 37.23 -9.55 -14.39
CA SER A 88 36.75 -9.63 -15.79
C SER A 88 35.68 -8.53 -15.97
N ALA A 89 35.97 -7.36 -16.55
CA ALA A 89 35.99 -7.08 -17.98
C ALA A 89 34.67 -7.42 -18.70
N ASN A 90 33.60 -6.65 -18.41
CA ASN A 90 32.56 -6.37 -19.40
C ASN A 90 32.57 -4.85 -19.65
N ASN A 91 32.94 -4.48 -20.87
CA ASN A 91 32.86 -3.13 -21.40
C ASN A 91 31.38 -2.80 -21.61
N GLU A 92 30.76 -2.05 -20.70
CA GLU A 92 29.56 -1.28 -21.01
C GLU A 92 29.89 0.19 -20.76
N PRO A 93 29.78 1.07 -21.78
CA PRO A 93 29.81 2.50 -21.53
C PRO A 93 28.63 2.85 -20.59
N PRO A 94 28.79 3.83 -19.67
CA PRO A 94 27.65 4.33 -18.91
C PRO A 94 26.62 4.85 -19.90
N MET A 95 25.44 4.23 -19.92
CA MET A 95 24.28 4.75 -20.63
C MET A 95 23.91 6.08 -19.97
N ASP A 96 24.11 7.20 -20.66
CA ASP A 96 23.59 8.50 -20.24
C ASP A 96 22.07 8.49 -20.42
N PHE A 97 21.36 8.17 -19.32
CA PHE A 97 19.89 8.24 -19.23
C PHE A 97 19.36 9.68 -19.19
N ASP A 98 20.24 10.68 -19.36
CA ASP A 98 19.90 12.10 -19.35
C ASP A 98 19.44 12.64 -20.73
N ASP A 99 19.69 11.91 -21.83
CA ASP A 99 19.48 12.43 -23.20
C ASP A 99 18.23 11.89 -23.92
N ASP A 100 17.40 11.04 -23.31
CA ASP A 100 16.28 10.36 -24.00
C ASP A 100 14.95 10.32 -23.20
N ILE A 101 14.57 11.45 -22.58
CA ILE A 101 13.17 11.67 -22.15
C ILE A 101 12.47 12.61 -23.16
N PRO A 102 11.80 12.09 -24.20
CA PRO A 102 10.97 12.92 -25.07
C PRO A 102 9.66 13.35 -24.36
N PHE A 103 9.24 14.59 -24.64
CA PHE A 103 7.99 15.22 -24.18
C PHE A 103 6.72 14.51 -24.67
#